data_AF-A0A9W4FF62-F1
#
_entry.id   AF-A0A9W4FF62-F1
#
_cell.length_a   1.000
_cell.length_b   1.000
_cell.length_c   1.000
_cell.angle_alpha   90.00
_cell.angle_beta   90.00
_cell.angle_gamma   90.00
#
_symmetry.space_group_name_H-M   'P 1'
#
loop_
_entity.id
_entity.type
_entity.pdbx_description
1 polymer ?
#
loop_
_entity_poly.entity_id
_entity_poly.type
_entity_poly.pdbx_seq_one_letter_code
_entity_poly.pdbx_strand_id
1 'polypeptide(L)'
;MAHHTKDKGDLGIAKAHADLVSQGFTVLFPATEHAPFDLVAYAAGEFNRLQVKYRSARTGAVTVTFRSMWADRNGTHTTRMDKSAIDTVCIYCPETDECYYIPPDAYGASVTLRIAPSRNGQKAGVLDAAAFRKLPSPLTRRDSH
;
A
#
# COMPACT_ATOMS: atom_id res chain seq x y z
N MET A 1 15.53 19.48 14.38
CA MET A 1 15.15 18.22 15.06
C MET A 1 14.39 17.38 14.04
N ALA A 2 15.00 16.32 13.52
CA ALA A 2 14.42 15.50 12.46
C ALA A 2 13.26 14.66 13.01
N HIS A 3 12.07 14.80 12.43
CA HIS A 3 10.88 14.09 12.87
C HIS A 3 10.84 12.73 12.14
N HIS A 4 11.65 11.76 12.60
CA HIS A 4 11.93 10.49 11.92
C HIS A 4 10.74 9.73 11.31
N THR A 5 9.54 9.83 11.89
CA THR A 5 8.34 9.18 11.36
C THR A 5 7.76 9.92 10.14
N LYS A 6 7.87 11.25 10.10
CA LYS A 6 7.40 12.09 8.99
C LYS A 6 8.27 11.84 7.75
N ASP A 7 9.59 11.82 7.94
CA ASP A 7 10.55 11.58 6.86
C ASP A 7 10.33 10.23 6.14
N LYS A 8 9.93 9.18 6.89
CA LYS A 8 9.60 7.87 6.32
C LYS A 8 8.28 7.87 5.54
N GLY A 9 7.28 8.61 6.02
CA GLY A 9 6.01 8.80 5.33
C GLY A 9 6.24 9.49 3.99
N ASP A 10 6.92 10.64 4.03
CA ASP A 10 7.23 11.46 2.85
C ASP A 10 8.07 10.67 1.83
N LEU A 11 9.09 9.93 2.28
CA LEU A 11 9.87 9.03 1.42
C LEU A 11 9.01 7.95 0.77
N GLY A 12 8.11 7.32 1.56
CA GLY A 12 7.19 6.32 1.04
C GLY A 12 6.30 6.88 -0.06
N ILE A 13 5.74 8.08 0.13
CA ILE A 13 4.90 8.76 -0.87
C ILE A 13 5.70 9.06 -2.14
N ALA A 14 6.92 9.60 -1.99
CA ALA A 14 7.78 9.90 -3.14
C ALA A 14 8.13 8.64 -3.96
N LYS A 15 8.41 7.52 -3.27
CA LYS A 15 8.70 6.23 -3.91
C LYS A 15 7.47 5.64 -4.60
N ALA A 16 6.30 5.70 -3.95
CA ALA A 16 5.03 5.27 -4.56
C ALA A 16 4.68 6.10 -5.79
N HIS A 17 4.89 7.42 -5.76
CA HIS A 17 4.73 8.29 -6.91
C HIS A 17 5.62 7.86 -8.08
N ALA A 18 6.93 7.68 -7.83
CA ALA A 18 7.86 7.26 -8.87
C ALA A 18 7.50 5.89 -9.47
N ASP A 19 7.12 4.92 -8.63
CA ASP A 19 6.73 3.58 -9.07
C ASP A 19 5.44 3.63 -9.92
N LEU A 20 4.41 4.38 -9.50
CA LEU A 20 3.18 4.59 -10.28
C LEU A 20 3.42 5.27 -11.62
N VAL A 21 4.26 6.30 -11.68
CA VAL A 21 4.64 6.97 -12.93
C VAL A 21 5.37 5.99 -13.86
N SER A 22 6.27 5.16 -13.32
CA SER A 22 6.96 4.12 -14.10
C SER A 22 6.01 3.05 -14.65
N GLN A 23 4.86 2.85 -14.01
CA GLN A 23 3.79 1.97 -14.48
C GLN A 23 2.83 2.64 -15.49
N GLY A 24 3.03 3.92 -15.81
CA GLY A 24 2.25 4.65 -16.81
C GLY A 24 0.99 5.34 -16.27
N PHE A 25 0.87 5.52 -14.96
CA PHE A 25 -0.24 6.28 -14.37
C PHE A 25 0.08 7.78 -14.30
N THR A 26 -0.93 8.62 -14.52
CA THR A 26 -0.91 10.01 -14.06
C THR A 26 -1.16 10.01 -12.57
N VAL A 27 -0.31 10.66 -11.78
CA VAL A 27 -0.44 10.71 -10.32
C VAL A 27 -0.89 12.10 -9.87
N LEU A 28 -1.94 12.14 -9.06
CA LEU A 28 -2.51 13.35 -8.50
C LEU A 28 -2.26 13.41 -6.99
N PHE A 29 -1.97 14.61 -6.49
CA PHE A 29 -1.81 14.91 -5.08
C PHE A 29 -3.03 15.69 -4.59
N PRO A 30 -3.59 15.37 -3.41
CA PRO A 30 -4.60 16.22 -2.80
C PRO A 30 -3.97 17.57 -2.44
N ALA A 31 -4.66 18.67 -2.75
CA ALA A 31 -4.25 20.02 -2.33
C ALA A 31 -4.56 20.33 -0.85
N THR A 32 -4.72 19.28 -0.03
CA THR A 32 -5.08 19.35 1.40
C THR A 32 -4.43 18.21 2.15
N GLU A 33 -4.06 18.45 3.41
CA GLU A 33 -3.55 17.43 4.32
C GLU A 33 -4.67 16.60 4.98
N HIS A 34 -5.93 16.99 4.81
CA HIS A 34 -7.08 16.32 5.42
C HIS A 34 -7.68 15.20 4.55
N ALA A 35 -7.10 14.94 3.38
CA ALA A 35 -7.55 13.86 2.51
C ALA A 35 -7.32 12.49 3.19
N PRO A 36 -8.24 11.52 3.01
CA PRO A 36 -8.08 10.19 3.59
C PRO A 36 -7.10 9.28 2.79
N PHE A 37 -6.46 9.82 1.76
CA PHE A 37 -5.50 9.15 0.89
C PHE A 37 -4.33 10.09 0.60
N ASP A 38 -3.18 9.52 0.26
CA ASP A 38 -1.96 10.30 -0.03
C ASP A 38 -1.86 10.66 -1.52
N LEU A 39 -2.30 9.75 -2.41
CA LEU A 39 -2.17 9.86 -3.86
C LEU A 39 -3.45 9.37 -4.55
N VAL A 40 -3.66 9.82 -5.78
CA VAL A 40 -4.60 9.19 -6.71
C VAL A 40 -3.86 8.81 -7.98
N ALA A 41 -3.93 7.54 -8.38
CA ALA A 41 -3.45 7.08 -9.69
C ALA A 41 -4.61 7.14 -10.69
N TYR A 42 -4.34 7.74 -11.86
CA TYR A 42 -5.30 7.87 -12.95
C TYR A 42 -4.78 7.19 -14.21
N ALA A 43 -5.60 6.33 -14.80
CA ALA A 43 -5.35 5.73 -16.10
C ALA A 43 -6.67 5.32 -16.76
N ALA A 44 -6.78 5.52 -18.07
CA ALA A 44 -7.91 5.06 -18.88
C ALA A 44 -9.31 5.47 -18.36
N GLY A 45 -9.44 6.67 -17.77
CA GLY A 45 -10.71 7.17 -17.23
C GLY A 45 -11.05 6.71 -15.81
N GLU A 46 -10.20 5.90 -15.19
CA GLU A 46 -10.40 5.40 -13.83
C GLU A 46 -9.46 6.07 -12.84
N PHE A 47 -9.97 6.32 -11.64
CA PHE A 47 -9.20 6.84 -10.50
C PHE A 47 -9.07 5.75 -9.44
N ASN A 48 -7.87 5.62 -8.88
CA ASN A 48 -7.59 4.74 -7.76
C ASN A 48 -6.95 5.55 -6.64
N ARG A 49 -7.62 5.67 -5.49
CA ARG A 49 -7.17 6.40 -4.30
C ARG A 49 -6.25 5.51 -3.46
N LEU A 50 -5.03 5.96 -3.22
CA LEU A 50 -3.99 5.20 -2.53
C LEU A 50 -3.62 5.80 -1.18
N GLN A 51 -3.64 4.98 -0.13
CA GLN A 51 -2.90 5.27 1.11
C GLN A 51 -1.53 4.58 1.05
N VAL A 52 -0.48 5.34 1.23
CA VAL A 52 0.90 4.86 1.26
C VAL A 52 1.33 4.52 2.69
N LYS A 53 2.00 3.39 2.87
CA LYS A 53 2.59 2.96 4.14
C LYS A 53 4.04 2.53 3.94
N TYR A 54 4.95 3.22 4.61
CA TYR A 54 6.33 2.73 4.77
C TYR A 54 6.34 1.53 5.71
N ARG A 55 6.84 0.37 5.28
CA ARG A 55 6.96 -0.82 6.13
C ARG A 55 8.25 -1.58 5.85
N SER A 56 9.09 -1.69 6.89
CA SER A 56 10.25 -2.56 6.87
C SER A 56 9.86 -4.04 6.90
N ALA A 57 10.53 -4.84 6.09
CA ALA A 57 10.43 -6.29 6.14
C ALA A 57 11.01 -6.82 7.46
N ARG A 58 10.34 -7.81 8.05
CA ARG A 58 10.85 -8.60 9.18
C ARG A 58 10.82 -10.07 8.79
N THR A 59 11.93 -10.76 9.01
CA THR A 59 12.08 -12.20 8.71
C THR A 59 11.65 -12.61 7.29
N GLY A 60 11.88 -11.72 6.31
CA GLY A 60 11.55 -11.92 4.90
C GLY A 60 10.07 -11.67 4.54
N ALA A 61 9.32 -10.99 5.41
CA ALA A 61 7.92 -10.66 5.18
C ALA A 61 7.58 -9.22 5.56
N VAL A 62 6.61 -8.64 4.86
CA VAL A 62 6.01 -7.34 5.19
C VAL A 62 4.57 -7.55 5.57
N THR A 63 4.19 -7.11 6.77
CA THR A 63 2.82 -7.22 7.28
C THR A 63 2.18 -5.85 7.38
N VAL A 64 0.96 -5.74 6.89
CA VAL A 64 0.10 -4.56 7.06
C VAL A 64 -1.19 -4.96 7.73
N THR A 65 -1.58 -4.16 8.71
CA THR A 65 -2.89 -4.22 9.37
C THR A 65 -3.82 -3.19 8.73
N PHE A 66 -5.04 -3.62 8.40
CA PHE A 66 -6.09 -2.80 7.77
C PHE A 66 -7.07 -2.23 8.81
N ARG A 67 -6.65 -2.16 10.08
CA ARG A 67 -7.44 -1.57 11.16
C ARG A 67 -6.92 -0.18 11.49
N SER A 68 -7.82 0.78 11.62
CA SER A 68 -7.55 2.05 12.28
C SER A 68 -7.68 1.80 13.79
N MET A 69 -6.55 1.69 14.48
CA MET A 69 -6.55 1.76 15.95
C MET A 69 -6.31 3.21 16.33
N TRP A 70 -7.29 3.85 16.95
CA TRP A 70 -7.13 5.17 17.55
C TRP A 70 -7.39 5.01 19.04
N ALA A 71 -6.47 5.51 19.86
CA ALA A 71 -6.65 5.54 21.30
C ALA A 71 -7.06 6.96 21.69
N ASP A 72 -8.13 7.08 22.47
CA ASP A 72 -8.49 8.33 23.13
C ASP A 72 -8.36 8.17 24.65
N ARG A 73 -8.76 9.20 25.40
CA ARG A 73 -8.69 9.20 26.88
C ARG A 73 -9.57 8.11 27.54
N ASN A 74 -10.48 7.50 26.78
CA ASN A 74 -11.45 6.50 27.23
C ASN A 74 -11.15 5.08 26.74
N GLY A 75 -10.10 4.86 25.96
CA GLY A 75 -9.62 3.52 25.62
C GLY A 75 -9.05 3.41 24.21
N THR A 76 -8.69 2.17 23.85
CA THR A 76 -8.28 1.85 22.47
C THR A 76 -9.53 1.55 21.64
N HIS A 77 -9.90 2.47 20.76
CA HIS A 77 -10.97 2.29 19.80
C HIS A 77 -10.41 1.67 18.51
N THR A 78 -11.04 0.58 18.07
CA THR A 78 -10.75 0.00 16.75
C THR A 78 -11.90 0.32 15.82
N THR A 79 -11.73 1.33 14.98
CA THR A 79 -12.65 1.57 13.86
C THR A 79 -12.10 0.81 12.66
N ARG A 80 -12.96 0.07 11.95
CA ARG A 80 -12.58 -0.48 10.65
C ARG A 80 -12.17 0.69 9.77
N MET A 81 -11.05 0.58 9.05
CA MET A 81 -10.71 1.56 8.03
C MET A 81 -11.94 1.77 7.15
N ASP A 82 -12.33 3.02 6.91
CA ASP A 82 -13.41 3.30 5.97
C ASP A 82 -12.92 2.88 4.59
N LYS A 83 -13.28 1.66 4.23
CA LYS A 83 -12.91 1.00 2.98
C LYS A 83 -13.48 1.74 1.76
N SER A 84 -14.42 2.68 1.95
CA SER A 84 -14.90 3.55 0.88
C SER A 84 -13.99 4.74 0.59
N ALA A 85 -13.08 5.07 1.52
CA ALA A 85 -12.24 6.26 1.42
C ALA A 85 -10.95 6.02 0.60
N ILE A 86 -10.48 4.77 0.54
CA ILE A 86 -9.28 4.37 -0.21
C ILE A 86 -9.55 3.09 -1.00
N ASP A 87 -9.03 3.02 -2.22
CA ASP A 87 -9.20 1.86 -3.11
C ASP A 87 -8.02 0.89 -2.98
N THR A 88 -6.84 1.39 -2.62
CA THR A 88 -5.61 0.59 -2.52
C THR A 88 -4.71 1.07 -1.39
N VAL A 89 -4.08 0.13 -0.70
CA VAL A 89 -2.93 0.40 0.18
C VAL A 89 -1.65 0.12 -0.60
N CYS A 90 -0.81 1.14 -0.76
CA CYS A 90 0.52 1.02 -1.33
C CYS A 90 1.55 0.86 -0.21
N ILE A 91 2.29 -0.24 -0.19
CA ILE A 91 3.32 -0.51 0.80
C ILE A 91 4.68 -0.27 0.17
N TYR A 92 5.43 0.70 0.66
CA TYR A 92 6.83 0.85 0.31
C TYR A 92 7.72 0.10 1.31
N CYS A 93 8.56 -0.81 0.81
CA CYS A 93 9.51 -1.59 1.60
C CYS A 93 10.94 -1.14 1.31
N PRO A 94 11.64 -0.53 2.29
CA PRO A 94 12.98 0.02 2.08
C PRO A 94 14.05 -1.06 1.86
N GLU A 95 13.85 -2.29 2.33
CA GLU A 95 14.83 -3.38 2.15
C GLU A 95 14.84 -3.91 0.71
N THR A 96 13.73 -3.77 -0.01
CA THR A 96 13.63 -4.13 -1.43
C THR A 96 13.69 -2.92 -2.36
N ASP A 97 13.44 -1.72 -1.82
CA ASP A 97 13.17 -0.49 -2.57
C ASP A 97 11.98 -0.62 -3.51
N GLU A 98 10.94 -1.35 -3.07
CA GLU A 98 9.79 -1.73 -3.89
C GLU A 98 8.45 -1.31 -3.27
N CYS A 99 7.46 -1.09 -4.15
CA CYS A 99 6.07 -0.82 -3.81
C CYS A 99 5.17 -2.04 -4.07
N TYR A 100 4.26 -2.32 -3.13
CA TYR A 100 3.27 -3.40 -3.21
C TYR A 100 1.85 -2.85 -3.05
N TYR A 101 0.96 -3.19 -3.97
CA TYR A 101 -0.38 -2.62 -4.09
C TYR A 101 -1.43 -3.63 -3.65
N ILE A 102 -2.18 -3.30 -2.60
CA ILE A 102 -3.11 -4.23 -1.98
C ILE A 102 -4.53 -3.63 -1.90
N PRO A 103 -5.54 -4.27 -2.50
CA PRO A 103 -6.93 -3.89 -2.30
C PRO A 103 -7.36 -4.30 -0.88
N PRO A 104 -7.69 -3.35 0.03
CA PRO A 104 -7.98 -3.67 1.42
C PRO A 104 -9.27 -4.50 1.60
N ASP A 105 -10.13 -4.57 0.59
CA ASP A 105 -11.35 -5.37 0.60
C ASP A 105 -11.15 -6.83 0.26
N ALA A 106 -10.02 -7.20 -0.34
CA ALA A 106 -9.68 -8.60 -0.59
C ALA A 106 -9.16 -9.33 0.66
N TYR A 107 -8.93 -8.61 1.76
CA TYR A 107 -8.30 -9.15 2.97
C TYR A 107 -9.06 -8.78 4.24
N GLY A 108 -8.84 -9.60 5.29
CA GLY A 108 -9.45 -9.41 6.60
C GLY A 108 -8.75 -8.31 7.42
N ALA A 109 -8.30 -8.65 8.63
CA ALA A 109 -7.69 -7.68 9.54
C ALA A 109 -6.26 -7.25 9.14
N SER A 110 -5.55 -8.12 8.43
CA SER A 110 -4.18 -7.91 8.00
C SER A 110 -3.86 -8.76 6.78
N VAL A 111 -2.76 -8.40 6.12
CA VAL A 111 -2.11 -9.16 5.06
C VAL A 111 -0.62 -9.24 5.35
N THR A 112 -0.02 -10.37 5.01
CA THR A 112 1.43 -10.56 5.08
C THR A 112 1.92 -10.98 3.71
N LEU A 113 2.75 -10.13 3.11
CA LEU A 113 3.45 -10.41 1.86
C LEU A 113 4.83 -10.99 2.16
N ARG A 114 5.22 -12.01 1.40
CA ARG A 114 6.49 -12.70 1.56
C ARG A 114 7.45 -12.26 0.47
N ILE A 115 8.57 -11.67 0.87
CA ILE A 115 9.61 -11.15 -0.04
C ILE A 115 10.68 -12.22 -0.30
N ALA A 116 11.04 -12.98 0.73
CA ALA A 116 12.02 -14.05 0.63
C ALA A 116 11.38 -15.38 1.02
N PRO A 117 11.84 -16.53 0.46
CA PRO A 117 11.30 -17.84 0.79
C PRO A 117 11.16 -18.07 2.31
N SER A 118 10.14 -18.83 2.70
CA SER A 118 9.98 -19.23 4.10
C SER A 118 11.13 -20.18 4.49
N ARG A 119 11.72 -19.99 5.68
CA ARG A 119 12.81 -20.87 6.16
C ARG A 119 12.39 -22.33 6.27
N ASN A 120 11.09 -22.58 6.46
CA ASN A 120 10.52 -23.92 6.64
C ASN A 120 9.88 -24.47 5.36
N GLY A 121 10.07 -23.83 4.19
CA GLY A 121 9.54 -24.30 2.91
C GLY A 121 8.02 -24.30 2.78
N GLN A 122 7.29 -23.67 3.71
CA GLN A 122 5.84 -23.52 3.64
C GLN A 122 5.45 -22.73 2.39
N LYS A 123 4.59 -23.34 1.55
CA LYS A 123 4.06 -22.75 0.32
C LYS A 123 2.56 -22.44 0.39
N ALA A 124 1.78 -23.22 1.14
CA ALA A 124 0.33 -23.01 1.28
C ALA A 124 0.05 -21.76 2.14
N GLY A 125 -0.83 -20.88 1.62
CA GLY A 125 -1.26 -19.64 2.31
C GLY A 125 -0.25 -18.49 2.29
N VAL A 126 0.83 -18.62 1.51
CA VAL A 126 1.85 -17.56 1.37
C VAL A 126 1.49 -16.66 0.20
N LEU A 127 1.37 -15.36 0.47
CA LEU A 127 1.22 -14.35 -0.57
C LEU A 127 2.61 -13.89 -0.99
N ASP A 128 3.03 -14.27 -2.19
CA ASP A 128 4.29 -13.81 -2.78
C ASP A 128 4.19 -12.30 -3.07
N ALA A 129 5.12 -11.52 -2.52
CA ALA A 129 5.14 -10.08 -2.68
C ALA A 129 5.26 -9.66 -4.15
N ALA A 130 5.94 -10.46 -4.99
CA ALA A 130 6.09 -10.19 -6.42
C ALA A 130 4.74 -10.06 -7.15
N ALA A 131 3.72 -10.80 -6.71
CA ALA A 131 2.38 -10.74 -7.29
C ALA A 131 1.64 -9.41 -7.05
N PHE A 132 2.16 -8.56 -6.15
CA PHE A 132 1.56 -7.28 -5.76
C PHE A 132 2.36 -6.07 -6.26
N ARG A 133 3.37 -6.27 -7.12
CA ARG A 133 4.25 -5.19 -7.60
C ARG A 133 3.59 -4.24 -8.60
N LYS A 134 2.40 -4.57 -9.10
CA LYS A 134 1.67 -3.75 -10.07
C LYS A 134 0.34 -3.28 -9.49
N LEU A 135 0.03 -2.01 -9.69
CA LEU A 135 -1.33 -1.53 -9.48
C LEU A 135 -2.18 -2.04 -10.65
N PRO A 136 -3.31 -2.72 -10.39
CA PRO A 136 -4.20 -3.14 -11.48
C PRO A 136 -4.63 -1.94 -12.32
N SER A 137 -4.44 -2.02 -13.63
CA SER A 137 -4.84 -0.99 -14.59
C SER A 137 -5.84 -1.57 -15.59
N PRO A 138 -6.83 -0.79 -16.05
CA PRO A 138 -7.64 -1.17 -17.21
C PRO A 138 -6.82 -1.31 -18.49
N LEU A 139 -5.65 -0.66 -18.57
CA LEU A 139 -4.78 -0.71 -19.74
C LEU A 139 -4.23 -2.12 -20.00
N THR A 140 -3.88 -2.87 -18.95
CA THR A 140 -3.38 -4.26 -19.10
C THR A 140 -4.46 -5.27 -19.48
N ARG A 141 -5.74 -4.89 -19.45
CA ARG A 141 -6.86 -5.77 -19.84
C ARG A 141 -7.24 -5.66 -21.31
N ARG A 142 -6.79 -4.61 -22.02
CA ARG A 142 -7.18 -4.36 -23.42
C ARG A 142 -6.26 -5.03 -24.45
N ASP A 143 -5.07 -5.44 -24.05
CA ASP A 143 -4.10 -6.12 -24.93
C ASP A 143 -4.27 -7.65 -24.97
N SER A 144 -5.38 -8.17 -24.42
CA SER A 144 -5.69 -9.61 -24.30
C SER A 144 -6.72 -10.11 -25.33
N HIS A 145 -7.00 -9.35 -26.39
CA HIS A 145 -7.95 -9.70 -27.45
C HIS A 145 -7.32 -9.69 -28.83
#